data_AF-A0A146HFD2-F1
#
_entry.id   AF-A0A146HFD2-F1
#
_cell.length_a   1.000
_cell.length_b   1.000
_cell.length_c   1.000
_cell.angle_alpha   90.00
_cell.angle_beta   90.00
_cell.angle_gamma   90.00
#
_symmetry.space_group_name_H-M   'P 1'
#
loop_
_entity.id
_entity.type
_entity.pdbx_description
1 polymer ?
#
loop_
_entity_poly.entity_id
_entity_poly.type
_entity_poly.pdbx_seq_one_letter_code
_entity_poly.pdbx_strand_id
1 'polypeptide(L)'
;MGLRSAIVFCVTSFLLGTLFTHWIADSLTLWKSPITDEHLWTAATYYSFLARAPFILYFLTAVVALGAVAVLWSFLDGAAVNILFDGGSIFLFGTTIALYFYSVIPMIAAKFATLPAHQLKDPVPSSLRSATLDLASTNLMCSVALTGVMLLQAGRFWTERSDDSQAAAELRRQTALLRKPLSRAMTPEPKKAS
;
A
#
# COMPACT_ATOMS: atom_id res chain seq x y z
N MET A 1 -10.78 10.08 -10.99
CA MET A 1 -9.48 9.39 -10.80
C MET A 1 -8.88 9.69 -9.42
N GLY A 2 -8.48 10.95 -9.13
CA GLY A 2 -7.71 11.28 -7.92
C GLY A 2 -8.27 10.86 -6.55
N LEU A 3 -9.60 10.99 -6.31
CA LEU A 3 -10.18 10.64 -5.00
C LEU A 3 -10.06 9.14 -4.68
N ARG A 4 -10.23 8.27 -5.67
CA ARG A 4 -10.16 6.80 -5.50
C ARG A 4 -8.73 6.39 -5.16
N SER A 5 -7.77 6.87 -5.94
CA SER A 5 -6.34 6.65 -5.69
C SER A 5 -5.91 7.20 -4.33
N ALA A 6 -6.46 8.35 -3.90
CA ALA A 6 -6.20 8.90 -2.57
C ALA A 6 -6.74 8.02 -1.44
N ILE A 7 -7.94 7.43 -1.60
CA ILE A 7 -8.49 6.47 -0.62
C ILE A 7 -7.61 5.22 -0.54
N VAL A 8 -7.23 4.64 -1.69
CA VAL A 8 -6.33 3.47 -1.72
C VAL A 8 -5.00 3.80 -1.03
N PHE A 9 -4.42 4.97 -1.34
CA PHE A 9 -3.16 5.41 -0.75
C PHE A 9 -3.28 5.62 0.76
N CYS A 10 -4.37 6.23 1.24
CA CYS A 10 -4.63 6.45 2.66
C CYS A 10 -4.77 5.14 3.44
N VAL A 11 -5.59 4.21 2.92
CA VAL A 11 -5.80 2.90 3.56
C VAL A 11 -4.52 2.09 3.56
N THR A 12 -3.79 2.05 2.44
CA THR A 12 -2.51 1.33 2.33
C THR A 12 -1.46 1.92 3.28
N SER A 13 -1.38 3.25 3.39
CA SER A 13 -0.49 3.93 4.34
C SER A 13 -0.82 3.59 5.79
N PHE A 14 -2.11 3.55 6.14
CA PHE A 14 -2.55 3.17 7.48
C PHE A 14 -2.13 1.73 7.82
N LEU A 15 -2.41 0.77 6.92
CA LEU A 15 -2.02 -0.63 7.11
C LEU A 15 -0.49 -0.81 7.18
N LEU A 16 0.27 -0.04 6.41
CA LEU A 16 1.72 -0.06 6.48
C LEU A 16 2.21 0.48 7.84
N GLY A 17 1.57 1.54 8.36
CA GLY A 17 1.82 2.05 9.71
C GLY A 17 1.57 1.00 10.81
N THR A 18 0.51 0.19 10.66
CA THR A 18 0.22 -0.89 11.62
C THR A 18 1.30 -1.99 11.56
N LEU A 19 1.76 -2.34 10.35
CA LEU A 19 2.87 -3.29 10.17
C LEU A 19 4.19 -2.74 10.73
N PHE A 20 4.46 -1.44 10.60
CA PHE A 20 5.61 -0.80 11.26
C PHE A 20 5.53 -0.85 12.79
N THR A 21 4.33 -0.95 13.36
CA THR A 21 4.19 -1.16 14.80
C THR A 21 4.55 -2.60 15.18
N HIS A 22 4.17 -3.59 14.36
CA HIS A 22 4.57 -4.99 14.55
C HIS A 22 6.08 -5.21 14.36
N TRP A 23 6.72 -4.39 13.52
CA TRP A 23 8.17 -4.39 13.30
C TRP A 23 9.00 -4.27 14.58
N ILE A 24 8.46 -3.61 15.62
CA ILE A 24 9.11 -3.49 16.93
C ILE A 24 9.44 -4.87 17.51
N ALA A 25 8.53 -5.84 17.36
CA ALA A 25 8.73 -7.22 17.77
C ALA A 25 9.49 -8.03 16.71
N ASP A 26 9.12 -7.87 15.43
CA ASP A 26 9.63 -8.72 14.35
C ASP A 26 11.12 -8.50 14.08
N SER A 27 11.62 -7.27 14.23
CA SER A 27 13.03 -6.93 14.02
C SER A 27 13.99 -7.68 14.96
N LEU A 28 13.54 -8.01 16.17
CA LEU A 28 14.30 -8.78 17.15
C LEU A 28 14.43 -10.26 16.76
N THR A 29 13.51 -10.77 15.93
CA THR A 29 13.47 -12.18 15.53
C THR A 29 14.11 -12.42 14.17
N LEU A 30 13.96 -11.49 13.23
CA LEU A 30 14.49 -11.63 11.87
C LEU A 30 15.95 -11.15 11.79
N TRP A 31 16.25 -9.93 12.27
CA TRP A 31 17.52 -9.25 11.96
C TRP A 31 18.55 -9.24 13.10
N LYS A 32 18.23 -9.78 14.28
CA LYS A 32 19.20 -9.92 15.37
C LYS A 32 19.76 -11.34 15.42
N SER A 33 21.06 -11.47 15.16
CA SER A 33 21.80 -12.72 15.27
C SER A 33 22.82 -12.65 16.43
N PRO A 34 22.89 -13.66 17.32
CA PRO A 34 22.05 -14.85 17.39
C PRO A 34 20.62 -14.56 17.90
N ILE A 35 19.65 -15.37 17.46
CA ILE A 35 18.27 -15.31 17.98
C ILE A 35 18.28 -15.93 19.38
N THR A 36 18.21 -15.08 20.40
CA THR A 36 18.13 -15.48 21.81
C THR A 36 16.69 -15.83 22.21
N ASP A 37 16.54 -16.66 23.23
CA ASP A 37 15.22 -17.00 23.78
C ASP A 37 14.50 -15.76 24.35
N GLU A 38 15.25 -14.78 24.86
CA GLU A 38 14.71 -13.50 25.33
C GLU A 38 14.02 -12.69 24.22
N HIS A 39 14.62 -12.62 23.02
CA HIS A 39 14.02 -11.94 21.87
C HIS A 39 12.71 -12.63 21.45
N LEU A 40 12.70 -13.96 21.46
CA LEU A 40 11.54 -14.77 21.12
C LEU A 40 10.41 -14.60 22.14
N TRP A 41 10.72 -14.59 23.43
CA TRP A 41 9.74 -14.31 24.50
C TRP A 41 9.19 -12.90 24.43
N THR A 42 10.02 -11.92 24.13
CA THR A 42 9.59 -10.52 23.96
C THR A 42 8.58 -10.39 22.82
N ALA A 43 8.89 -10.98 21.66
CA ALA A 43 7.99 -10.97 20.51
C ALA A 43 6.69 -11.77 20.78
N ALA A 44 6.79 -12.95 21.40
CA ALA A 44 5.62 -13.75 21.74
C ALA A 44 4.71 -13.04 22.76
N THR A 45 5.31 -12.34 23.73
CA THR A 45 4.58 -11.53 24.71
C THR A 45 3.84 -10.38 24.04
N TYR A 46 4.49 -9.66 23.11
CA TYR A 46 3.85 -8.62 22.30
C TYR A 46 2.62 -9.16 21.55
N TYR A 47 2.76 -10.29 20.84
CA TYR A 47 1.64 -10.89 20.12
C TYR A 47 0.55 -11.46 21.03
N SER A 48 0.88 -11.87 22.25
CA SER A 48 -0.12 -12.29 23.23
C SER A 48 -0.96 -11.12 23.75
N PHE A 49 -0.38 -9.94 23.90
CA PHE A 49 -1.15 -8.73 24.24
C PHE A 49 -2.10 -8.38 23.10
N LEU A 50 -1.65 -8.50 21.86
CA LEU A 50 -2.49 -8.30 20.69
C LEU A 50 -3.62 -9.33 20.60
N ALA A 51 -3.35 -10.60 20.90
CA ALA A 51 -4.34 -11.68 20.94
C ALA A 51 -5.44 -11.45 22.00
N ARG A 52 -5.10 -10.80 23.11
CA ARG A 52 -6.05 -10.44 24.19
C ARG A 52 -6.90 -9.21 23.86
N ALA A 53 -6.57 -8.47 22.81
CA ALA A 53 -7.28 -7.26 22.39
C ALA A 53 -8.00 -7.48 21.04
N PRO A 54 -9.09 -8.27 21.02
CA PRO A 54 -9.77 -8.65 19.77
C PRO A 54 -10.35 -7.45 19.02
N PHE A 55 -10.70 -6.37 19.75
CA PHE A 55 -11.20 -5.12 19.16
C PHE A 55 -10.23 -4.52 18.13
N ILE A 56 -8.92 -4.58 18.38
CA ILE A 56 -7.90 -4.06 17.46
C ILE A 56 -7.87 -4.91 16.19
N LEU A 57 -7.96 -6.24 16.33
CA LEU A 57 -7.98 -7.16 15.18
C LEU A 57 -9.24 -6.97 14.31
N TYR A 58 -10.40 -6.77 14.92
CA TYR A 58 -11.63 -6.45 14.19
C TYR A 58 -11.54 -5.12 13.44
N PHE A 59 -10.98 -4.10 14.10
CA PHE A 59 -10.75 -2.81 13.46
C PHE A 59 -9.80 -2.92 12.26
N LEU A 60 -8.67 -3.62 12.41
CA LEU A 60 -7.73 -3.86 11.32
C LEU A 60 -8.38 -4.63 10.17
N THR A 61 -9.17 -5.66 10.47
CA THR A 61 -9.92 -6.43 9.46
C THR A 61 -10.89 -5.54 8.70
N ALA A 62 -11.56 -4.60 9.38
CA ALA A 62 -12.45 -3.63 8.73
C ALA A 62 -11.69 -2.67 7.79
N VAL A 63 -10.50 -2.22 8.19
CA VAL A 63 -9.64 -1.38 7.34
C VAL A 63 -9.12 -2.15 6.12
N VAL A 64 -8.75 -3.43 6.28
CA VAL A 64 -8.37 -4.31 5.17
C VAL A 64 -9.54 -4.48 4.19
N ALA A 65 -10.76 -4.71 4.69
CA ALA A 65 -11.96 -4.80 3.87
C ALA A 65 -12.24 -3.48 3.12
N LEU A 66 -12.08 -2.33 3.79
CA LEU A 66 -12.20 -1.02 3.15
C LEU A 66 -11.18 -0.85 2.01
N GLY A 67 -9.93 -1.28 2.23
CA GLY A 67 -8.90 -1.26 1.20
C GLY A 67 -9.21 -2.16 0.02
N ALA A 68 -9.76 -3.35 0.29
CA ALA A 68 -10.20 -4.29 -0.75
C ALA A 68 -11.28 -3.66 -1.64
N VAL A 69 -12.30 -3.04 -1.02
CA VAL A 69 -13.36 -2.34 -1.74
C VAL A 69 -12.79 -1.16 -2.54
N ALA A 70 -11.86 -0.38 -1.96
CA ALA A 70 -11.26 0.76 -2.65
C ALA A 70 -10.45 0.34 -3.89
N VAL A 71 -9.68 -0.75 -3.79
CA VAL A 71 -8.88 -1.29 -4.90
C VAL A 71 -9.79 -1.89 -6.00
N LEU A 72 -10.84 -2.61 -5.62
CA LEU A 72 -11.84 -3.11 -6.57
C LEU A 72 -12.61 -1.97 -7.25
N TRP A 73 -12.95 -0.92 -6.51
CA TRP A 73 -13.59 0.27 -7.06
C TRP A 73 -12.68 0.93 -8.11
N SER A 74 -11.38 1.04 -7.82
CA SER A 74 -10.41 1.64 -8.75
C SER A 74 -10.36 0.88 -10.08
N PHE A 75 -10.37 -0.45 -10.03
CA PHE A 75 -10.26 -1.31 -11.22
C PHE A 75 -11.39 -1.12 -12.23
N LEU A 76 -12.59 -0.75 -11.79
CA LEU A 76 -13.77 -0.60 -12.64
C LEU A 76 -13.68 0.57 -13.64
N ASP A 77 -12.67 1.45 -13.57
CA ASP A 77 -12.51 2.56 -14.53
C ASP A 77 -12.13 2.11 -15.95
N GLY A 78 -11.58 0.91 -16.14
CA GLY A 78 -11.40 0.29 -17.46
C GLY A 78 -10.46 1.00 -18.47
N ALA A 79 -9.78 2.09 -18.11
CA ALA A 79 -8.82 2.76 -18.99
C ALA A 79 -7.54 1.92 -19.18
N ALA A 80 -6.99 1.87 -20.39
CA ALA A 80 -5.88 0.96 -20.74
C ALA A 80 -4.62 1.14 -19.88
N VAL A 81 -4.21 2.39 -19.61
CA VAL A 81 -3.11 2.71 -18.67
C VAL A 81 -3.46 2.28 -17.25
N ASN A 82 -4.74 2.41 -16.89
CA ASN A 82 -5.21 2.11 -15.54
C ASN A 82 -5.18 0.60 -15.23
N ILE A 83 -5.41 -0.25 -16.23
CA ILE A 83 -5.47 -1.71 -16.05
C ILE A 83 -4.13 -2.29 -15.57
N LEU A 84 -2.99 -1.79 -16.07
CA LEU A 84 -1.68 -2.31 -15.67
C LEU A 84 -1.39 -2.01 -14.18
N PHE A 85 -1.60 -0.76 -13.77
CA PHE A 85 -1.33 -0.34 -12.40
C PHE A 85 -2.37 -0.91 -11.41
N ASP A 86 -3.66 -0.84 -11.74
CA ASP A 86 -4.72 -1.35 -10.87
C ASP A 86 -4.69 -2.89 -10.79
N GLY A 87 -4.34 -3.61 -11.88
CA GLY A 87 -4.21 -5.06 -11.87
C GLY A 87 -3.07 -5.53 -10.96
N GLY A 88 -1.90 -4.87 -11.03
CA GLY A 88 -0.79 -5.14 -10.12
C GLY A 88 -1.15 -4.84 -8.66
N SER A 89 -1.82 -3.71 -8.41
CA SER A 89 -2.28 -3.32 -7.08
C SER A 89 -3.30 -4.32 -6.51
N ILE A 90 -4.25 -4.81 -7.31
CA ILE A 90 -5.20 -5.87 -6.91
C ILE A 90 -4.45 -7.14 -6.52
N PHE A 91 -3.48 -7.58 -7.33
CA PHE A 91 -2.74 -8.81 -7.05
C PHE A 91 -1.95 -8.72 -5.74
N LEU A 92 -1.23 -7.61 -5.53
CA LEU A 92 -0.44 -7.39 -4.31
C LEU A 92 -1.34 -7.22 -3.07
N PHE A 93 -2.42 -6.44 -3.19
CA PHE A 93 -3.37 -6.26 -2.09
C PHE A 93 -4.11 -7.56 -1.78
N GLY A 94 -4.51 -8.32 -2.80
CA GLY A 94 -5.13 -9.64 -2.66
C GLY A 94 -4.21 -10.66 -1.98
N THR A 95 -2.91 -10.64 -2.30
CA THR A 95 -1.90 -11.44 -1.61
C THR A 95 -1.81 -11.06 -0.13
N THR A 96 -1.84 -9.76 0.17
CA THR A 96 -1.86 -9.25 1.55
C THR A 96 -3.11 -9.72 2.31
N ILE A 97 -4.30 -9.68 1.68
CA ILE A 97 -5.54 -10.20 2.26
C ILE A 97 -5.38 -11.70 2.55
N ALA A 98 -4.90 -12.49 1.59
CA ALA A 98 -4.73 -13.92 1.77
C ALA A 98 -3.79 -14.23 2.95
N LEU A 99 -2.62 -13.60 3.00
CA LEU A 99 -1.67 -13.77 4.11
C LEU A 99 -2.27 -13.33 5.46
N TYR A 100 -3.02 -12.23 5.48
CA TYR A 100 -3.64 -11.73 6.70
C TYR A 100 -4.70 -12.69 7.25
N PHE A 101 -5.61 -13.17 6.41
CA PHE A 101 -6.69 -14.05 6.84
C PHE A 101 -6.25 -15.50 7.08
N TYR A 102 -5.34 -16.03 6.27
CA TYR A 102 -4.92 -17.44 6.37
C TYR A 102 -3.74 -17.67 7.30
N SER A 103 -2.90 -16.67 7.53
CA SER A 103 -1.72 -16.79 8.39
C SER A 103 -1.82 -15.92 9.63
N VAL A 104 -1.96 -14.59 9.49
CA VAL A 104 -1.84 -13.66 10.64
C VAL A 104 -2.93 -13.88 11.70
N ILE A 105 -4.21 -13.83 11.31
CA ILE A 105 -5.34 -13.99 12.24
C ILE A 105 -5.31 -15.35 12.97
N PRO A 106 -5.26 -16.50 12.27
CA PRO A 106 -5.30 -17.80 12.95
C PRO A 106 -4.05 -18.03 13.80
N MET A 107 -2.89 -17.53 13.41
CA MET A 107 -1.66 -17.66 14.21
C MET A 107 -1.77 -16.91 15.53
N ILE A 108 -2.20 -15.65 15.50
CA ILE A 108 -2.40 -14.82 16.71
C ILE A 108 -3.44 -15.48 17.62
N ALA A 109 -4.59 -15.89 17.07
CA ALA A 109 -5.68 -16.46 17.85
C ALA A 109 -5.34 -17.85 18.44
N ALA A 110 -4.67 -18.72 17.69
CA ALA A 110 -4.43 -20.10 18.12
C ALA A 110 -3.13 -20.30 18.91
N LYS A 111 -2.07 -19.53 18.62
CA LYS A 111 -0.74 -19.75 19.19
C LYS A 111 -0.35 -18.75 20.28
N PHE A 112 -0.93 -17.55 20.28
CA PHE A 112 -0.55 -16.47 21.20
C PHE A 112 -1.62 -16.11 22.23
N ALA A 113 -2.85 -16.66 22.13
CA ALA A 113 -3.91 -16.41 23.10
C ALA A 113 -3.59 -16.93 24.51
N THR A 114 -2.88 -18.05 24.61
CA THR A 114 -2.42 -18.63 25.87
C THR A 114 -0.92 -18.91 25.81
N LEU A 115 -0.15 -18.10 26.52
CA LEU A 115 1.27 -18.37 26.74
C LEU A 115 1.42 -19.23 27.99
N PRO A 116 2.30 -20.26 27.97
CA PRO A 116 2.65 -20.96 29.20
C PRO A 116 3.29 -20.00 30.20
N ALA A 117 3.11 -20.28 31.50
CA ALA A 117 3.81 -19.56 32.55
C ALA A 117 5.32 -19.71 32.32
N HIS A 118 6.03 -18.60 32.17
CA HIS A 118 7.44 -18.59 31.77
C HIS A 118 8.23 -17.62 32.64
N GLN A 119 9.47 -17.98 32.94
CA GLN A 119 10.51 -17.06 33.37
C GLN A 119 11.32 -16.66 32.13
N LEU A 120 11.82 -15.42 32.06
CA LEU A 120 12.54 -14.87 30.88
C LEU A 120 13.79 -15.68 30.45
N LYS A 121 14.25 -16.63 31.28
CA LYS A 121 15.40 -17.50 31.02
C LYS A 121 15.03 -18.92 30.57
N ASP A 122 13.73 -19.25 30.53
CA ASP A 122 13.30 -20.59 30.12
C ASP A 122 13.42 -20.76 28.61
N PRO A 123 13.89 -21.94 28.13
CA PRO A 123 14.01 -22.21 26.71
C PRO A 123 12.64 -22.12 26.02
N VAL A 124 12.58 -21.42 24.88
CA VAL A 124 11.32 -21.23 24.15
C VAL A 124 10.90 -22.56 23.49
N PRO A 125 9.64 -23.00 23.66
CA PRO A 125 9.14 -24.18 22.95
C PRO A 125 9.33 -24.05 21.44
N SER A 126 9.82 -25.10 20.78
CA SER A 126 10.13 -25.08 19.35
C SER A 126 8.93 -24.68 18.49
N SER A 127 7.71 -25.03 18.92
CA SER A 127 6.45 -24.65 18.26
C SER A 127 6.12 -23.16 18.36
N LEU A 128 6.50 -22.50 19.47
CA LEU A 128 6.31 -21.07 19.65
C LEU A 128 7.36 -20.30 18.86
N ARG A 129 8.59 -20.82 18.82
CA ARG A 129 9.66 -20.27 17.98
C ARG A 129 9.29 -20.26 16.50
N SER A 130 8.81 -21.37 15.96
CA SER A 130 8.38 -21.42 14.57
C SER A 130 7.20 -20.49 14.30
N ALA A 131 6.20 -20.45 15.18
CA ALA A 131 5.04 -19.56 15.04
C ALA A 131 5.43 -18.07 15.04
N THR A 132 6.34 -17.64 15.91
CA THR A 132 6.81 -16.25 15.96
C THR A 132 7.58 -15.87 14.69
N LEU A 133 8.47 -16.75 14.22
CA LEU A 133 9.25 -16.50 12.99
C LEU A 133 8.39 -16.49 11.73
N ASP A 134 7.40 -17.36 11.66
CA ASP A 134 6.46 -17.44 10.55
C ASP A 134 5.54 -16.20 10.51
N LEU A 135 5.09 -15.73 11.69
CA LEU A 135 4.31 -14.51 11.82
C LEU A 135 5.11 -13.27 11.41
N ALA A 136 6.35 -13.15 11.89
CA ALA A 136 7.24 -12.04 11.54
C ALA A 136 7.53 -12.00 10.02
N SER A 137 7.75 -13.17 9.44
CA SER A 137 7.98 -13.32 7.99
C SER A 137 6.72 -12.95 7.18
N THR A 138 5.54 -13.37 7.63
CA THR A 138 4.26 -13.01 7.01
C THR A 138 4.00 -11.50 7.06
N ASN A 139 4.25 -10.85 8.21
CA ASN A 139 4.12 -9.40 8.33
C ASN A 139 5.08 -8.65 7.41
N LEU A 140 6.32 -9.14 7.28
CA LEU A 140 7.29 -8.60 6.34
C LEU A 140 6.81 -8.73 4.88
N MET A 141 6.28 -9.89 4.48
CA MET A 141 5.71 -10.09 3.15
C MET A 141 4.54 -9.14 2.87
N CYS A 142 3.62 -8.97 3.83
CA CYS A 142 2.53 -8.00 3.75
C CYS A 142 3.05 -6.57 3.59
N SER A 143 4.09 -6.19 4.33
CA SER A 143 4.69 -4.85 4.26
C SER A 143 5.29 -4.57 2.88
N VAL A 144 6.01 -5.54 2.31
CA VAL A 144 6.58 -5.43 0.96
C VAL A 144 5.47 -5.34 -0.10
N ALA A 145 4.42 -6.18 0.02
CA ALA A 145 3.30 -6.17 -0.91
C ALA A 145 2.55 -4.82 -0.89
N LEU A 146 2.22 -4.29 0.30
CA LEU A 146 1.57 -3.00 0.46
C LEU A 146 2.45 -1.83 0.00
N THR A 147 3.76 -1.91 0.22
CA THR A 147 4.70 -0.93 -0.34
C THR A 147 4.67 -0.96 -1.87
N GLY A 148 4.61 -2.15 -2.47
CA GLY A 148 4.41 -2.31 -3.91
C GLY A 148 3.11 -1.67 -4.41
N VAL A 149 2.00 -1.82 -3.67
CA VAL A 149 0.74 -1.12 -3.98
C VAL A 149 0.96 0.40 -3.98
N MET A 150 1.61 0.97 -2.96
CA MET A 150 1.88 2.41 -2.92
C MET A 150 2.73 2.89 -4.10
N LEU A 151 3.75 2.11 -4.50
CA LEU A 151 4.59 2.44 -5.64
C LEU A 151 3.80 2.41 -6.95
N LEU A 152 2.89 1.44 -7.14
CA LEU A 152 2.02 1.38 -8.31
C LEU A 152 1.03 2.55 -8.36
N GLN A 153 0.44 2.93 -7.23
CA GLN A 153 -0.43 4.11 -7.16
C GLN A 153 0.34 5.41 -7.46
N ALA A 154 1.59 5.52 -6.98
CA ALA A 154 2.46 6.66 -7.29
C ALA A 154 2.88 6.68 -8.77
N GLY A 155 3.17 5.52 -9.35
CA GLY A 155 3.46 5.37 -10.77
C GLY A 155 2.30 5.81 -11.65
N ARG A 156 1.08 5.38 -11.31
CA ARG A 156 -0.14 5.83 -11.96
C ARG A 156 -0.28 7.36 -11.91
N PHE A 157 -0.11 7.96 -10.73
CA PHE A 157 -0.16 9.41 -10.58
C PHE A 157 0.87 10.15 -11.46
N TRP A 158 2.07 9.58 -11.59
CA TRP A 158 3.10 10.14 -12.48
C TRP A 158 2.68 10.08 -13.95
N THR A 159 2.11 8.95 -14.40
CA THR A 159 1.64 8.79 -15.78
C THR A 159 0.46 9.70 -16.11
N GLU A 160 -0.51 9.84 -15.20
CA GLU A 160 -1.66 10.74 -15.39
C GLU A 160 -1.19 12.19 -15.54
N ARG A 161 -0.21 12.62 -14.72
CA ARG A 161 0.35 13.97 -14.79
C ARG A 161 1.10 14.26 -16.08
N SER A 162 1.81 13.27 -16.64
CA SER A 162 2.50 13.43 -17.92
C SER A 162 1.52 13.56 -19.09
N ASP A 163 0.42 12.81 -19.06
CA ASP A 163 -0.60 12.84 -20.12
C ASP A 163 -1.36 14.18 -20.10
N ASP A 164 -1.73 14.68 -18.92
CA ASP A 164 -2.36 16.00 -18.76
C ASP A 164 -1.46 17.13 -19.29
N SER A 165 -0.15 17.03 -19.02
CA SER A 165 0.83 18.02 -19.47
C SER A 165 0.97 18.04 -20.99
N GLN A 166 0.97 16.86 -21.63
CA GLN A 166 1.03 16.72 -23.08
C GLN A 166 -0.25 17.24 -23.74
N ALA A 167 -1.41 16.89 -23.21
CA ALA A 167 -2.70 17.37 -23.71
C ALA A 167 -2.82 18.90 -23.64
N ALA A 168 -2.37 19.51 -22.54
CA ALA A 168 -2.36 20.97 -22.39
C ALA A 168 -1.40 21.66 -23.37
N ALA A 169 -0.24 21.07 -23.64
CA ALA A 169 0.71 21.60 -24.62
C ALA A 169 0.15 21.53 -26.06
N GLU A 170 -0.51 20.43 -26.41
CA GLU A 170 -1.14 20.26 -27.72
C GLU A 170 -2.32 21.22 -27.92
N LEU A 171 -3.17 21.39 -26.91
CA LEU A 171 -4.26 22.37 -26.95
C LEU A 171 -3.72 23.80 -27.15
N ARG A 172 -2.64 24.18 -26.46
CA ARG A 172 -1.99 25.49 -26.65
C ARG A 172 -1.45 25.66 -28.08
N ARG A 173 -0.86 24.61 -28.67
CA ARG A 173 -0.40 24.62 -30.07
C ARG A 173 -1.57 24.82 -31.03
N GLN A 174 -2.65 24.05 -30.88
CA GLN A 174 -3.85 24.20 -31.71
C GLN A 174 -4.47 25.59 -31.59
N THR A 175 -4.60 26.12 -30.38
CA THR A 175 -5.12 27.47 -30.14
C THR A 175 -4.25 28.56 -30.78
N ALA A 176 -2.92 28.38 -30.75
CA ALA A 176 -1.97 29.29 -31.40
C ALA A 176 -2.04 29.22 -32.94
N LEU A 177 -2.26 28.04 -33.51
CA LEU A 177 -2.46 27.84 -34.95
C LEU A 177 -3.76 28.48 -35.42
N LEU A 178 -4.86 28.29 -34.68
CA LEU A 178 -6.17 28.91 -34.97
C LEU A 178 -6.11 30.45 -34.91
N ARG A 179 -5.28 31.03 -34.03
CA ARG A 179 -5.07 32.48 -33.96
C ARG A 179 -4.32 33.09 -35.15
N LYS A 180 -3.69 32.29 -36.03
CA LYS A 180 -2.66 32.79 -36.95
C LYS A 180 -3.09 33.37 -38.31
N PRO A 181 -4.38 33.51 -38.72
CA PRO A 181 -4.68 34.30 -39.93
C PRO A 181 -5.90 35.25 -39.83
N LEU A 182 -5.89 36.22 -38.92
CA LEU A 182 -6.79 37.40 -39.00
C LEU A 182 -6.04 38.75 -38.94
N SER A 183 -4.76 38.75 -38.57
CA SER A 183 -3.96 39.98 -38.46
C SER A 183 -3.22 40.37 -39.75
N ARG A 184 -3.25 39.55 -40.81
CA ARG A 184 -2.46 39.77 -42.04
C ARG A 184 -3.24 40.42 -43.18
N ALA A 185 -4.53 40.74 -42.98
CA ALA A 185 -5.41 41.29 -44.00
C ALA A 185 -6.09 42.57 -43.50
N MET A 186 -5.36 43.68 -43.41
CA MET A 186 -5.85 45.05 -43.66
C MET A 186 -4.80 46.08 -43.25
N THR A 187 -3.97 46.48 -44.21
CA THR A 187 -3.55 47.87 -44.35
C THR A 187 -3.42 48.12 -45.85
N PRO A 188 -4.41 48.80 -46.49
CA PRO A 188 -4.27 49.22 -47.88
C PRO A 188 -3.14 50.26 -47.96
N GLU A 189 -2.20 50.09 -48.88
CA GLU A 189 -1.20 51.11 -49.15
C GLU A 189 -1.86 52.39 -49.70
N PRO A 190 -1.44 53.58 -49.25
CA PRO A 190 -1.93 54.83 -49.82
C PRO A 190 -1.34 55.02 -51.22
N LYS A 191 -2.19 54.93 -52.25
CA LYS A 191 -1.88 55.38 -53.61
C LYS A 191 -1.53 56.87 -53.57
N LYS A 192 -0.26 57.20 -53.82
CA LYS A 192 0.16 58.58 -54.14
C LYS A 192 -0.39 58.96 -55.52
N ALA A 193 -1.27 59.95 -55.54
CA ALA A 193 -1.72 60.61 -56.77
C ALA A 193 -0.66 61.60 -57.25
N SER A 194 -0.52 61.66 -58.57
CA SER A 194 0.36 62.54 -59.35
C SER A 194 -0.03 64.01 -59.26
#